data_AF-A0A9W7CVJ2-F1
#
_entry.id   AF-A0A9W7CVJ2-F1
#
_cell.length_a   1.000
_cell.length_b   1.000
_cell.length_c   1.000
_cell.angle_alpha   90.00
_cell.angle_beta   90.00
_cell.angle_gamma   90.00
#
_symmetry.space_group_name_H-M   'P 1'
#
loop_
_entity.id
_entity.type
_entity.pdbx_description
1 polymer ?
#
loop_
_entity_poly.entity_id
_entity_poly.type
_entity_poly.pdbx_seq_one_letter_code
_entity_poly.pdbx_strand_id
1 'polypeptide(L)'
;MVTLPMWYDFEAQHHQVEYGVKRSDVTKFFRFLQQRGVPLAYSRLMKNEISGSLGNVAHLEDFVRTLPEGMYLASVGDYTVGHCFVIIASGPNVAPRVLDGYEDGETPPYNIDLLSNYLWIDQVKWLTFVDLDPIFQFHGKRKMKTHKKRAQQEKK
;
A
#
# COMPACT_ATOMS: atom_id res chain seq x y z
N MET A 1 -17.21 6.53 0.83
CA MET A 1 -17.28 5.10 0.47
C MET A 1 -16.94 4.98 -1.01
N VAL A 2 -15.97 4.15 -1.39
CA VAL A 2 -15.69 3.85 -2.81
C VAL A 2 -16.89 3.11 -3.37
N THR A 3 -17.51 3.68 -4.40
CA THR A 3 -18.68 3.12 -5.06
C THR A 3 -18.26 2.26 -6.26
N LEU A 4 -19.15 1.40 -6.76
CA LEU A 4 -18.91 0.62 -7.98
C LEU A 4 -18.57 1.50 -9.20
N PRO A 5 -19.23 2.65 -9.44
CA PRO A 5 -18.84 3.58 -10.50
C PRO A 5 -17.42 4.12 -10.35
N MET A 6 -17.04 4.58 -9.15
CA MET A 6 -15.68 5.06 -8.86
C MET A 6 -14.63 3.98 -9.13
N TRP A 7 -15.00 2.72 -8.92
CA TRP A 7 -14.13 1.59 -9.21
C TRP A 7 -13.96 1.35 -10.72
N TYR A 8 -15.04 1.44 -11.51
CA TYR A 8 -14.95 1.31 -12.96
C TYR A 8 -14.11 2.41 -13.59
N ASP A 9 -14.23 3.63 -13.10
CA ASP A 9 -13.40 4.75 -13.58
C ASP A 9 -11.92 4.52 -13.24
N PHE A 10 -11.61 3.96 -12.07
CA PHE A 10 -10.25 3.58 -11.67
C PHE A 10 -9.69 2.48 -12.59
N GLU A 11 -10.46 1.41 -12.86
CA GLU A 11 -10.06 0.37 -13.81
C GLU A 11 -9.88 0.92 -15.24
N ALA A 12 -10.72 1.88 -15.66
CA ALA A 12 -10.65 2.51 -16.97
C ALA A 12 -9.48 3.49 -17.11
N GLN A 13 -8.97 4.08 -16.03
CA GLN A 13 -7.77 4.92 -16.09
C GLN A 13 -6.48 4.13 -15.90
N HIS A 14 -6.55 3.02 -15.18
CA HIS A 14 -5.45 2.07 -14.98
C HIS A 14 -5.69 0.82 -15.83
N HIS A 15 -5.93 1.05 -17.14
CA HIS A 15 -6.10 -0.01 -18.13
C HIS A 15 -5.04 -1.08 -17.88
N GLN A 16 -5.52 -2.27 -17.53
CA GLN A 16 -4.72 -3.42 -17.14
C GLN A 16 -4.12 -3.34 -15.73
N VAL A 17 -4.98 -3.59 -14.73
CA VAL A 17 -4.62 -4.51 -13.64
C VAL A 17 -4.36 -5.90 -14.26
N GLU A 18 -3.32 -6.01 -15.09
CA GLU A 18 -2.85 -7.26 -15.69
C GLU A 18 -1.71 -7.84 -14.87
N TYR A 19 -1.48 -9.13 -15.13
CA TYR A 19 -0.42 -9.95 -14.54
C TYR A 19 -0.72 -10.39 -13.10
N GLY A 20 -1.95 -10.83 -12.81
CA GLY A 20 -2.24 -11.64 -11.63
C GLY A 20 -2.76 -10.90 -10.39
N VAL A 21 -2.65 -9.57 -10.33
CA VAL A 21 -3.41 -8.78 -9.34
C VAL A 21 -4.87 -8.78 -9.78
N LYS A 22 -5.77 -9.33 -8.98
CA LYS A 22 -7.20 -9.34 -9.33
C LYS A 22 -7.83 -8.05 -8.84
N ARG A 23 -8.86 -7.60 -9.55
CA ARG A 23 -9.84 -6.60 -9.07
C ARG A 23 -10.23 -6.81 -7.61
N SER A 24 -10.45 -8.08 -7.22
CA SER A 24 -10.83 -8.46 -5.86
C SER A 24 -9.78 -8.09 -4.82
N ASP A 25 -8.50 -8.12 -5.16
CA ASP A 25 -7.40 -7.93 -4.21
C ASP A 25 -7.25 -6.44 -3.90
N VAL A 26 -7.28 -5.60 -4.91
CA VAL A 26 -7.30 -4.13 -4.75
C VAL A 26 -8.60 -3.68 -4.06
N THR A 27 -9.74 -4.32 -4.35
CA THR A 27 -11.01 -4.05 -3.65
C THR A 27 -10.93 -4.41 -2.16
N LYS A 28 -10.36 -5.56 -1.81
CA LYS A 28 -10.15 -5.97 -0.41
C LYS A 28 -9.25 -4.98 0.31
N PHE A 29 -8.19 -4.54 -0.34
CA PHE A 29 -7.26 -3.56 0.20
C PHE A 29 -7.94 -2.20 0.45
N PHE A 30 -8.73 -1.68 -0.49
CA PHE A 30 -9.49 -0.44 -0.28
C PHE A 30 -10.54 -0.56 0.81
N ARG A 31 -11.22 -1.70 0.93
CA ARG A 31 -12.13 -1.96 2.05
C ARG A 31 -11.41 -1.98 3.38
N PHE A 32 -10.23 -2.59 3.44
CA PHE A 32 -9.40 -2.57 4.64
C PHE A 32 -9.03 -1.15 5.05
N LEU A 33 -8.56 -0.32 4.12
CA LEU A 33 -8.24 1.09 4.39
C LEU A 33 -9.47 1.85 4.92
N GLN A 34 -10.64 1.66 4.30
CA GLN A 34 -11.89 2.27 4.77
C GLN A 34 -12.31 1.81 6.17
N GLN A 35 -12.19 0.51 6.48
CA GLN A 35 -12.49 -0.02 7.81
C GLN A 35 -11.55 0.54 8.88
N ARG A 36 -10.33 0.91 8.50
CA ARG A 36 -9.35 1.56 9.36
C ARG A 36 -9.55 3.08 9.47
N GLY A 37 -10.57 3.63 8.82
CA GLY A 37 -10.88 5.06 8.84
C GLY A 37 -9.98 5.90 7.95
N VAL A 38 -9.24 5.29 7.01
CA VAL A 38 -8.37 6.00 6.07
C VAL A 38 -9.23 6.73 5.03
N PRO A 39 -9.13 8.07 4.92
CA PRO A 39 -9.86 8.83 3.93
C PRO A 39 -9.25 8.63 2.53
N LEU A 40 -9.89 7.81 1.70
CA LEU A 40 -9.47 7.64 0.31
C LEU A 40 -9.83 8.89 -0.52
N ALA A 41 -8.86 9.80 -0.74
CA ALA A 41 -9.01 10.95 -1.61
C ALA A 41 -9.05 10.52 -3.08
N TYR A 42 -10.26 10.31 -3.60
CA TYR A 42 -10.47 9.71 -4.92
C TYR A 42 -9.87 10.50 -6.09
N SER A 43 -9.93 11.84 -6.06
CA SER A 43 -9.28 12.68 -7.09
C SER A 43 -7.76 12.48 -7.13
N ARG A 44 -7.14 12.07 -6.01
CA ARG A 44 -5.71 11.73 -5.95
C ARG A 44 -5.46 10.28 -6.35
N LEU A 45 -6.33 9.34 -5.97
CA LEU A 45 -6.26 7.93 -6.38
C LEU A 45 -6.31 7.74 -7.90
N MET A 46 -7.00 8.62 -8.60
CA MET A 46 -7.11 8.61 -10.07
C MET A 46 -5.88 9.23 -10.74
N LYS A 47 -5.05 9.95 -9.99
CA LYS A 47 -3.82 10.54 -10.51
C LYS A 47 -2.70 9.51 -10.39
N ASN A 48 -2.19 9.09 -11.55
CA ASN A 48 -0.92 8.38 -11.61
C ASN A 48 0.22 9.39 -11.42
N GLU A 49 1.10 9.15 -10.46
CA GLU A 49 2.25 10.02 -10.20
C GLU A 49 3.39 9.76 -11.19
N ILE A 50 3.42 8.59 -11.82
CA ILE A 50 4.35 8.31 -12.92
C ILE A 50 3.74 8.76 -14.25
N SER A 51 4.49 9.55 -15.01
CA SER A 51 4.12 10.03 -16.36
C SER A 51 4.70 9.17 -17.49
N GLY A 52 5.48 8.14 -17.15
CA GLY A 52 6.11 7.21 -18.08
C GLY A 52 6.37 5.85 -17.42
N SER A 53 7.20 5.01 -18.05
CA SER A 53 7.60 3.73 -17.45
C SER A 53 8.69 3.96 -16.41
N LEU A 54 8.41 3.62 -15.15
CA LEU A 54 9.46 3.49 -14.15
C LEU A 54 9.99 2.06 -14.21
N GLY A 55 11.31 1.92 -14.28
CA GLY A 55 11.97 0.62 -14.36
C GLY A 55 12.08 -0.08 -13.01
N ASN A 56 13.22 -0.76 -12.82
CA ASN A 56 13.52 -1.54 -11.64
C ASN A 56 13.38 -0.81 -10.29
N VAL A 57 13.50 -1.58 -9.21
CA VAL A 57 13.37 -1.11 -7.83
C VAL A 57 14.24 0.11 -7.48
N ALA A 58 15.44 0.26 -8.04
CA ALA A 58 16.32 1.39 -7.74
C ALA A 58 15.76 2.70 -8.31
N HIS A 59 15.26 2.67 -9.55
CA HIS A 59 14.58 3.83 -10.14
C HIS A 59 13.29 4.17 -9.38
N LEU A 60 12.56 3.16 -8.88
CA LEU A 60 11.40 3.39 -8.03
C LEU A 60 11.78 4.03 -6.70
N GLU A 61 12.85 3.57 -6.06
CA GLU A 61 13.30 4.13 -4.79
C GLU A 61 13.70 5.60 -4.92
N ASP A 62 14.49 5.94 -5.96
CA ASP A 62 14.90 7.31 -6.24
C ASP A 62 13.71 8.19 -6.57
N PHE A 63 12.75 7.69 -7.37
CA PHE A 63 11.53 8.44 -7.66
C PHE A 63 10.72 8.71 -6.40
N VAL A 64 10.50 7.70 -5.54
CA VAL A 64 9.72 7.86 -4.30
C VAL A 64 10.35 8.89 -3.36
N ARG A 65 11.68 9.02 -3.32
CA ARG A 65 12.36 10.07 -2.53
C ARG A 65 12.07 11.49 -3.02
N THR A 66 11.63 11.66 -4.27
CA THR A 66 11.22 12.96 -4.83
C THR A 66 9.76 13.31 -4.55
N LEU A 67 8.97 12.33 -4.12
CA LEU A 67 7.55 12.52 -3.84
C LEU A 67 7.33 13.22 -2.50
N PRO A 68 6.19 13.93 -2.34
CA PRO A 68 5.73 14.37 -1.03
C PRO A 68 5.67 13.22 -0.01
N GLU A 69 5.89 13.54 1.27
CA GLU A 69 5.70 12.56 2.33
C GLU A 69 4.25 12.05 2.35
N GLY A 70 4.10 10.74 2.52
CA GLY A 70 2.80 10.09 2.54
C GLY A 70 2.86 8.64 2.09
N MET A 71 1.70 8.10 1.73
CA MET A 71 1.60 6.73 1.24
C MET A 71 1.10 6.68 -0.18
N TYR A 72 1.62 5.69 -0.90
CA TYR A 72 1.38 5.50 -2.30
C TYR A 72 1.00 4.05 -2.53
N LEU A 73 -0.09 3.79 -3.24
CA LEU A 73 -0.39 2.45 -3.71
C LEU A 73 0.35 2.25 -5.03
N ALA A 74 1.18 1.21 -5.07
CA ALA A 74 1.97 0.85 -6.23
C ALA A 74 1.40 -0.43 -6.84
N SER A 75 1.35 -0.46 -8.17
CA SER A 75 1.33 -1.71 -8.93
C SER A 75 2.66 -1.86 -9.64
N VAL A 76 3.33 -2.96 -9.33
CA VAL A 76 4.65 -3.30 -9.83
C VAL A 76 4.63 -4.70 -10.42
N GLY A 77 5.64 -5.04 -11.21
CA GLY A 77 5.68 -6.33 -11.85
C GLY A 77 6.91 -6.54 -12.72
N ASP A 78 6.92 -7.68 -13.37
CA ASP A 78 7.63 -7.92 -14.62
C ASP A 78 6.62 -8.28 -15.73
N TYR A 79 7.09 -8.83 -16.84
CA TYR A 79 6.28 -9.26 -17.98
C TYR A 79 5.37 -10.48 -17.69
N THR A 80 5.47 -11.09 -16.52
CA THR A 80 4.84 -12.37 -16.17
C THR A 80 4.06 -12.33 -14.85
N VAL A 81 4.49 -11.49 -13.90
CA VAL A 81 3.92 -11.37 -12.56
C VAL A 81 3.74 -9.89 -12.21
N GLY A 82 2.59 -9.58 -11.63
CA GLY A 82 2.24 -8.28 -11.08
C GLY A 82 1.84 -8.42 -9.62
N HIS A 83 2.14 -7.39 -8.86
CA HIS A 83 1.84 -7.30 -7.45
C HIS A 83 1.44 -5.89 -7.06
N CYS A 84 0.69 -5.75 -5.98
CA CYS A 84 0.33 -4.45 -5.44
C CYS A 84 0.62 -4.37 -3.95
N PHE A 85 1.25 -3.28 -3.53
CA PHE A 85 1.56 -2.98 -2.14
C PHE A 85 1.58 -1.47 -1.91
N VAL A 86 1.64 -1.06 -0.64
CA VAL A 86 1.77 0.35 -0.27
C VAL A 86 3.22 0.72 -0.09
N ILE A 87 3.65 1.84 -0.64
CA ILE A 87 4.93 2.48 -0.38
C ILE A 87 4.72 3.65 0.57
N ILE A 88 5.58 3.77 1.57
CA ILE A 88 5.65 4.91 2.50
C ILE A 88 6.83 5.79 2.08
N ALA A 89 6.52 6.98 1.58
CA ALA A 89 7.50 8.04 1.34
C ALA A 89 7.69 8.85 2.63
N SER A 90 8.92 8.91 3.14
CA SER A 90 9.28 9.61 4.38
C SER A 90 10.32 10.72 4.15
N GLY A 91 10.40 11.24 2.92
CA GLY A 91 11.31 12.29 2.53
C GLY A 91 12.59 11.81 1.83
N PRO A 92 13.41 12.73 1.32
CA PRO A 92 14.48 12.44 0.37
C PRO A 92 15.66 11.65 0.96
N ASN A 93 15.86 11.72 2.29
CA ASN A 93 16.99 11.09 2.98
C ASN A 93 16.58 9.84 3.78
N VAL A 94 15.35 9.37 3.62
CA VAL A 94 14.83 8.22 4.35
C VAL A 94 14.49 7.12 3.35
N ALA A 95 14.98 5.90 3.61
CA ALA A 95 14.68 4.75 2.77
C ALA A 95 13.16 4.50 2.76
N PRO A 96 12.53 4.44 1.56
CA PRO A 96 11.12 4.10 1.45
C PRO A 96 10.81 2.73 2.03
N ARG A 97 9.66 2.63 2.71
CA ARG A 97 9.17 1.37 3.28
C ARG A 97 7.99 0.85 2.49
N VAL A 98 7.78 -0.45 2.54
CA VAL A 98 6.67 -1.14 1.88
C VAL A 98 5.78 -1.79 2.93
N LEU A 99 4.47 -1.70 2.75
CA LEU A 99 3.46 -2.52 3.43
C LEU A 99 2.91 -3.54 2.44
N ASP A 100 3.18 -4.81 2.67
CA ASP A 100 2.85 -5.90 1.75
C ASP A 100 2.34 -7.15 2.48
N GLY A 101 1.87 -8.17 1.75
CA GLY A 101 1.46 -9.46 2.30
C GLY A 101 0.22 -9.30 3.17
N TYR A 102 -0.81 -8.64 2.66
CA TYR A 102 -2.02 -8.42 3.44
C TYR A 102 -2.73 -9.74 3.73
N GLU A 103 -2.78 -10.12 5.00
CA GLU A 103 -3.46 -11.33 5.47
C GLU A 103 -4.54 -10.98 6.50
N ASP A 104 -5.77 -11.35 6.16
CA ASP A 104 -6.93 -11.11 7.03
C ASP A 104 -6.86 -12.04 8.25
N GLY A 105 -6.88 -11.47 9.45
CA GLY A 105 -6.75 -12.20 10.72
C GLY A 105 -5.38 -12.11 11.40
N GLU A 106 -4.34 -11.62 10.72
CA GLU A 106 -3.04 -11.38 11.34
C GLU A 106 -2.97 -10.02 12.08
N THR A 107 -2.01 -9.88 13.01
CA THR A 107 -1.79 -8.63 13.77
C THR A 107 -0.31 -8.29 13.89
N PRO A 108 0.22 -7.32 13.10
CA PRO A 108 -0.49 -6.55 12.07
C PRO A 108 -0.88 -7.42 10.86
N PRO A 109 -1.91 -7.03 10.09
CA PRO A 109 -2.39 -7.81 8.94
C PRO A 109 -1.54 -7.59 7.67
N TYR A 110 -0.27 -7.24 7.83
CA TYR A 110 0.67 -6.93 6.75
C TYR A 110 2.10 -6.97 7.28
N ASN A 111 3.04 -7.20 6.36
CA ASN A 111 4.47 -7.11 6.58
C ASN A 111 4.96 -5.68 6.29
N ILE A 112 5.99 -5.26 7.01
CA ILE A 112 6.70 -4.00 6.77
C ILE A 112 8.12 -4.34 6.37
N ASP A 113 8.57 -3.83 5.23
CA ASP A 113 9.94 -4.03 4.78
C ASP A 113 10.51 -2.80 4.03
N LEU A 114 11.79 -2.82 3.66
CA LEU A 114 12.39 -1.81 2.81
C LEU A 114 12.06 -2.05 1.34
N LEU A 115 11.81 -0.97 0.59
CA LEU A 115 11.56 -1.07 -0.85
C LEU A 115 12.73 -1.73 -1.59
N SER A 116 13.97 -1.47 -1.16
CA SER A 116 15.19 -2.04 -1.75
C SER A 116 15.27 -3.57 -1.69
N ASN A 117 14.47 -4.24 -0.84
CA ASN A 117 14.42 -5.70 -0.77
C ASN A 117 13.58 -6.32 -1.90
N TYR A 118 12.80 -5.52 -2.63
CA TYR A 118 11.92 -5.98 -3.70
C TYR A 118 12.65 -6.01 -5.06
N LEU A 119 13.78 -6.73 -5.12
CA LEU A 119 14.67 -6.82 -6.29
C LEU A 119 14.02 -7.43 -7.54
N TRP A 120 12.89 -8.11 -7.37
CA TRP A 120 12.12 -8.72 -8.45
C TRP A 120 11.33 -7.69 -9.26
N ILE A 121 11.20 -6.45 -8.78
CA ILE A 121 10.50 -5.38 -9.50
C ILE A 121 11.35 -4.95 -10.69
N ASP A 122 10.81 -5.15 -11.90
CA ASP A 122 11.43 -4.71 -13.16
C ASP A 122 10.66 -3.53 -13.78
N GLN A 123 9.38 -3.41 -13.46
CA GLN A 123 8.50 -2.35 -13.97
C GLN A 123 7.50 -1.87 -12.92
N VAL A 124 7.28 -0.56 -12.90
CA VAL A 124 6.18 0.08 -12.15
C VAL A 124 5.11 0.51 -13.15
N LYS A 125 3.91 -0.05 -12.99
CA LYS A 125 2.79 0.17 -13.90
C LYS A 125 1.99 1.41 -13.53
N TRP A 126 1.78 1.61 -12.24
CA TRP A 126 1.18 2.82 -11.71
C TRP A 126 1.57 3.01 -10.24
N LEU A 127 1.55 4.28 -9.84
CA LEU A 127 1.78 4.70 -8.47
C LEU A 127 0.82 5.85 -8.18
N THR A 128 -0.02 5.71 -7.15
CA THR A 128 -1.00 6.74 -6.82
C THR A 128 -0.97 7.09 -5.34
N PHE A 129 -1.18 8.37 -5.02
CA PHE A 129 -1.20 8.84 -3.65
C PHE A 129 -2.45 8.36 -2.92
N VAL A 130 -2.24 7.74 -1.76
CA VAL A 130 -3.28 7.36 -0.81
C VAL A 130 -3.22 8.36 0.33
N ASP A 131 -4.17 9.29 0.35
CA ASP A 131 -4.27 10.28 1.42
C ASP A 131 -4.50 9.56 2.74
N LEU A 132 -3.54 9.70 3.64
CA LEU A 132 -3.65 9.24 5.01
C LEU A 132 -3.74 10.46 5.87
N ASP A 133 -4.84 10.56 6.60
CA ASP A 133 -4.96 11.54 7.67
C ASP A 133 -3.69 11.44 8.56
N PRO A 134 -2.99 12.55 8.86
CA PRO A 134 -1.84 12.55 9.76
C PRO A 134 -2.16 12.01 11.17
N ILE A 135 -3.45 11.91 11.55
CA ILE A 135 -3.90 11.23 12.78
C ILE A 135 -3.74 9.70 12.69
N PHE A 136 -3.56 9.15 11.49
CA PHE A 136 -3.28 7.74 11.26
C PHE A 136 -1.84 7.39 11.67
N GLN A 137 -1.61 7.36 12.97
CA GLN A 137 -0.42 6.76 13.55
C GLN A 137 -0.53 5.23 13.42
N PHE A 138 0.43 4.62 12.73
CA PHE A 138 0.64 3.18 12.78
C PHE A 138 1.01 2.79 14.21
N HIS A 139 0.00 2.49 15.02
CA HIS A 139 0.21 1.89 16.33
C HIS A 139 0.67 0.45 16.13
N GLY A 140 1.97 0.26 15.99
CA GLY A 140 2.61 -1.02 16.28
C GLY A 140 2.10 -1.54 17.63
N LYS A 141 1.50 -2.74 17.59
CA LYS A 141 0.97 -3.50 18.73
C LYS A 141 0.08 -2.72 19.70
N ARG A 142 -1.23 -2.62 19.38
CA ARG A 142 -2.23 -2.61 20.44
C ARG A 142 -2.38 -4.05 20.94
N LYS A 143 -1.75 -4.40 22.07
CA LYS A 143 -2.06 -5.67 22.76
C LYS A 143 -3.57 -5.74 22.95
N MET A 144 -4.22 -6.68 22.26
CA MET A 144 -5.63 -6.97 22.48
C MET A 144 -5.86 -7.23 23.97
N LYS A 145 -6.98 -6.74 24.50
CA LYS A 145 -7.40 -6.89 25.90
C LYS A 145 -7.40 -8.36 26.37
N THR A 146 -7.44 -9.33 25.44
CA THR A 146 -7.33 -10.77 25.71
C THR A 146 -5.95 -11.19 26.25
N HIS A 147 -4.85 -10.54 25.81
CA HIS A 147 -3.50 -10.81 26.37
C HIS A 147 -3.29 -10.20 27.76
N LYS A 148 -4.09 -9.18 28.14
CA LYS A 148 -3.99 -8.57 29.47
C LYS A 148 -4.55 -9.48 30.57
N LYS A 149 -5.54 -10.35 30.25
CA LYS A 149 -6.06 -11.35 31.20
C LYS A 149 -5.12 -12.54 31.39
N ARG A 150 -4.45 -13.03 30.34
CA ARG A 150 -3.46 -14.11 30.46
C ARG A 150 -2.20 -13.68 31.22
N ALA A 151 -1.68 -12.48 30.94
CA ALA A 151 -0.51 -11.93 31.65
C ALA A 151 -0.77 -11.61 33.14
N GLN A 152 -2.03 -11.59 33.58
CA GLN A 152 -2.41 -11.39 34.99
C GLN A 152 -2.68 -12.70 35.73
N GLN A 153 -2.87 -13.82 35.01
CA GLN A 153 -3.04 -15.15 35.60
C GLN A 153 -1.71 -15.90 35.75
N GLU A 154 -0.69 -15.57 34.97
CA GLU A 154 0.67 -16.14 35.10
C GLU A 154 1.54 -15.44 36.16
N LYS A 155 0.95 -14.52 36.95
CA LYS A 155 1.60 -13.84 38.09
C LYS A 155 0.89 -14.10 39.43
N LYS A 156 0.10 -15.16 39.54
CA LYS A 156 -0.44 -15.65 40.81
C LYS A 156 0.06 -17.05 41.11
#